data_AF-A0AAV7D4H6-F1
#
_entry.id   AF-A0AAV7D4H6-F1
#
_cell.length_a   1.000
_cell.length_b   1.000
_cell.length_c   1.000
_cell.angle_alpha   90.00
_cell.angle_beta   90.00
_cell.angle_gamma   90.00
#
_symmetry.space_group_name_H-M   'P 1'
#
loop_
_entity.id
_entity.type
_entity.pdbx_description
1 polymer ?
#
loop_
_entity_poly.entity_id
_entity_poly.type
_entity_poly.pdbx_seq_one_letter_code
_entity_poly.pdbx_strand_id
1 'polypeptide(L)'
;AAPPHRATRRTGREGRMLQWTHMPGARAHCLLLLCMVPFLCSTKETTSVTKQSEQYLNGKDYVALQDLPTTLANANISVEYLCTGPCSVHLDVVASSEFTTGIVVFKKRWKNEGNLHQLRRRSVKLQFPSSMVYRDDLFIKKSIDIYYAVIRAWVVHNLEVETEVRHNETLLYAVAKTHAVLDVIPPHQRPYKDHHICRPWFYEHWRRWEDKAILVCPLESEAIMILPFPLASNNEHSGLIRILEPFTNRDLEIRRRQLVSHYPILEKDIYFNDTDGYMALGGSKYVVGIDGFFGPVKYYRLKALHMDQISNPLPDDTIYHQIQDYYSRCMHVREIVKLHASILQDQHNLETKCQAQNYYKDLELKYKEKPTTQMDPWTQEEQNKYSNLFLLLRTTDGFSWGKF
;
A
#
# COMPACT_ATOMS: atom_id res chain seq x y z
N ALA A 1 20.70 -35.57 55.51
CA ALA A 1 21.82 -34.65 55.26
C ALA A 1 21.36 -33.55 54.33
N ALA A 2 21.09 -32.37 54.88
CA ALA A 2 21.10 -31.09 54.17
C ALA A 2 22.56 -30.56 54.19
N PRO A 3 22.94 -29.45 53.53
CA PRO A 3 22.61 -28.86 52.22
C PRO A 3 23.96 -28.45 51.52
N PRO A 4 24.18 -27.32 50.80
CA PRO A 4 23.27 -26.35 50.19
C PRO A 4 23.60 -25.83 48.78
N HIS A 5 22.53 -25.28 48.19
CA HIS A 5 22.46 -24.03 47.43
C HIS A 5 23.64 -23.05 47.59
N ARG A 6 24.06 -22.47 46.46
CA ARG A 6 24.77 -21.19 46.43
C ARG A 6 24.02 -20.20 45.54
N ALA A 7 23.34 -19.25 46.18
CA ALA A 7 23.01 -17.96 45.62
C ALA A 7 24.26 -17.05 45.66
N THR A 8 24.44 -16.20 44.64
CA THR A 8 24.94 -14.79 44.73
C THR A 8 25.14 -14.27 43.30
N ARG A 9 24.32 -13.31 42.86
CA ARG A 9 24.58 -11.84 42.87
C ARG A 9 25.76 -11.44 41.96
N ARG A 10 25.46 -10.75 40.86
CA ARG A 10 26.19 -9.53 40.46
C ARG A 10 25.43 -8.70 39.41
N THR A 11 25.03 -7.51 39.89
CA THR A 11 25.16 -6.19 39.23
C THR A 11 24.35 -5.96 37.95
N GLY A 12 23.33 -5.11 37.91
CA GLY A 12 23.31 -3.75 38.45
C GLY A 12 24.14 -2.84 37.53
N ARG A 13 23.51 -2.32 36.47
CA ARG A 13 24.06 -1.21 35.71
C ARG A 13 22.94 -0.21 35.44
N GLU A 14 23.07 0.91 36.11
CA GLU A 14 22.19 2.06 36.10
C GLU A 14 21.98 2.59 34.68
N GLY A 15 20.71 2.80 34.36
CA GLY A 15 20.31 3.65 33.26
C GLY A 15 20.73 5.09 33.56
N ARG A 16 21.59 5.65 32.72
CA ARG A 16 21.81 7.08 32.67
C ARG A 16 20.59 7.72 32.02
N MET A 17 19.72 8.27 32.85
CA MET A 17 18.75 9.31 32.49
C MET A 17 19.53 10.50 31.91
N LEU A 18 19.36 10.76 30.62
CA LEU A 18 19.64 12.07 30.06
C LEU A 18 18.40 12.94 30.29
N GLN A 19 18.51 13.73 31.34
CA GLN A 19 17.56 14.74 31.79
C GLN A 19 17.63 15.91 30.80
N TRP A 20 16.59 16.07 29.97
CA TRP A 20 16.41 17.30 29.19
C TRP A 20 15.62 18.29 30.03
N THR A 21 16.31 19.32 30.47
CA THR A 21 15.77 20.46 31.20
C THR A 21 14.94 21.33 30.26
N HIS A 22 13.73 21.63 30.71
CA HIS A 22 12.89 22.71 30.21
C HIS A 22 13.63 24.06 30.30
N MET A 23 13.58 24.83 29.22
CA MET A 23 13.67 26.29 29.25
C MET A 23 12.55 26.86 28.36
N PRO A 24 11.70 27.77 28.88
CA PRO A 24 10.65 28.44 28.10
C PRO A 24 11.17 29.75 27.52
N GLY A 25 10.67 30.14 26.34
CA GLY A 25 10.79 31.53 25.90
C GLY A 25 10.77 31.76 24.40
N ALA A 26 9.64 32.31 23.94
CA ALA A 26 9.60 33.42 23.00
C ALA A 26 9.92 33.14 21.52
N ARG A 27 8.88 32.98 20.68
CA ARG A 27 8.25 34.09 19.93
C ARG A 27 7.31 33.54 18.85
N ALA A 28 6.05 33.96 18.96
CA ALA A 28 5.15 34.03 17.84
C ALA A 28 5.71 35.04 16.82
N HIS A 29 5.80 34.62 15.55
CA HIS A 29 5.54 35.40 14.33
C HIS A 29 6.14 34.67 13.13
N CYS A 30 5.28 33.98 12.37
CA CYS A 30 5.32 33.93 10.90
C CYS A 30 4.10 33.14 10.42
N LEU A 31 2.96 33.82 10.44
CA LEU A 31 1.88 33.53 9.50
C LEU A 31 2.29 34.12 8.14
N LEU A 32 1.89 33.44 7.06
CA LEU A 32 1.93 33.83 5.65
C LEU A 32 3.26 33.67 4.91
N LEU A 33 3.49 32.44 4.44
CA LEU A 33 4.15 32.20 3.15
C LEU A 33 3.39 31.07 2.42
N LEU A 34 2.48 31.52 1.54
CA LEU A 34 2.14 30.94 0.22
C LEU A 34 1.81 29.43 0.20
N CYS A 35 0.55 29.02 0.11
CA CYS A 35 -0.27 29.14 -1.11
C CYS A 35 0.53 29.08 -2.42
N MET A 36 1.40 28.07 -2.57
CA MET A 36 1.77 27.48 -3.85
C MET A 36 2.15 26.02 -3.60
N VAL A 37 1.17 25.17 -3.28
CA VAL A 37 1.31 23.75 -3.62
C VAL A 37 0.97 23.73 -5.11
N PRO A 38 1.95 23.67 -6.04
CA PRO A 38 1.59 23.24 -7.36
C PRO A 38 0.94 21.89 -7.13
N PHE A 39 -0.27 21.74 -7.67
CA PHE A 39 -0.80 20.44 -8.09
C PHE A 39 0.39 19.54 -8.34
N LEU A 40 0.47 18.43 -7.59
CA LEU A 40 1.33 17.32 -7.94
C LEU A 40 0.96 16.99 -9.38
N CYS A 41 1.70 17.65 -10.28
CA CYS A 41 1.72 17.40 -11.68
C CYS A 41 2.30 16.00 -11.68
N SER A 42 1.40 15.03 -11.73
CA SER A 42 1.68 13.73 -12.27
C SER A 42 2.49 14.02 -13.51
N THR A 43 3.80 13.82 -13.45
CA THR A 43 4.62 13.71 -14.65
C THR A 43 4.23 12.39 -15.27
N LYS A 44 3.01 12.33 -15.81
CA LYS A 44 2.76 11.69 -17.06
C LYS A 44 3.69 12.41 -18.03
N GLU A 45 4.93 11.94 -18.12
CA GLU A 45 5.56 11.93 -19.42
C GLU A 45 4.63 11.10 -20.30
N THR A 46 3.64 11.79 -20.86
CA THR A 46 2.86 11.31 -21.97
C THR A 46 3.92 11.11 -23.04
N THR A 47 4.16 9.86 -23.41
CA THR A 47 5.02 9.52 -24.54
C THR A 47 4.37 10.19 -25.75
N SER A 48 4.82 11.41 -26.07
CA SER A 48 4.38 12.11 -27.25
C SER A 48 4.82 11.25 -28.43
N VAL A 49 3.84 10.66 -29.11
CA VAL A 49 4.01 9.81 -30.31
C VAL A 49 4.70 10.60 -31.45
N THR A 50 4.94 11.90 -31.28
CA THR A 50 5.54 12.82 -32.25
C THR A 50 7.05 13.07 -32.09
N LYS A 51 7.73 12.64 -31.01
CA LYS A 51 9.16 13.01 -30.77
C LYS A 51 10.18 12.33 -31.70
N GLN A 52 9.85 11.18 -32.31
CA GLN A 52 10.79 10.50 -33.22
C GLN A 52 11.01 11.28 -34.54
N SER A 53 10.00 12.03 -35.00
CA SER A 53 10.05 12.72 -36.30
C SER A 53 10.87 14.02 -36.26
N GLU A 54 10.90 14.73 -35.13
CA GLU A 54 11.53 16.06 -35.04
C GLU A 54 13.06 16.00 -34.82
N GLN A 55 13.59 14.90 -34.29
CA GLN A 55 15.03 14.74 -34.05
C GLN A 55 15.82 14.51 -35.35
N TYR A 56 15.24 13.79 -36.31
CA TYR A 56 15.84 13.51 -37.62
C TYR A 56 16.10 14.79 -38.44
N LEU A 57 15.22 15.79 -38.31
CA LEU A 57 15.22 16.99 -39.15
C LEU A 57 16.30 18.03 -38.78
N ASN A 58 16.96 17.88 -37.62
CA ASN A 58 17.91 18.88 -37.11
C ASN A 58 19.40 18.47 -37.22
N GLY A 59 19.73 17.33 -37.84
CA GLY A 59 21.12 16.90 -38.03
C GLY A 59 21.91 16.64 -36.72
N LYS A 60 21.21 16.41 -35.61
CA LYS A 60 21.79 16.13 -34.29
C LYS A 60 22.05 14.63 -34.11
N ASP A 61 22.86 14.27 -33.11
CA ASP A 61 23.08 12.87 -32.73
C ASP A 61 21.75 12.15 -32.48
N TYR A 62 21.61 10.94 -33.03
CA TYR A 62 20.35 10.21 -33.06
C TYR A 62 20.58 8.72 -32.84
N VAL A 63 19.62 8.08 -32.16
CA VAL A 63 19.58 6.63 -32.00
C VAL A 63 18.14 6.15 -31.91
N ALA A 64 17.80 5.15 -32.70
CA ALA A 64 16.52 4.48 -32.71
C ALA A 64 16.67 2.97 -32.82
N LEU A 65 15.67 2.29 -32.28
CA LEU A 65 15.52 0.84 -32.37
C LEU A 65 14.44 0.54 -33.40
N GLN A 66 14.77 -0.35 -34.34
CA GLN A 66 13.88 -0.85 -35.40
C GLN A 66 13.84 -2.38 -35.34
N ASP A 67 12.80 -2.96 -35.94
CA ASP A 67 12.58 -4.41 -35.99
C ASP A 67 12.52 -5.10 -34.61
N LEU A 68 11.94 -4.42 -33.60
CA LEU A 68 11.82 -5.03 -32.28
C LEU A 68 10.80 -6.18 -32.29
N PRO A 69 11.09 -7.27 -31.56
CA PRO A 69 10.07 -8.27 -31.30
C PRO A 69 9.01 -7.66 -30.37
N THR A 70 7.74 -8.02 -30.60
CA THR A 70 6.64 -7.63 -29.70
C THR A 70 6.84 -8.23 -28.31
N THR A 71 7.29 -9.48 -28.24
CA THR A 71 7.51 -10.21 -27.00
C THR A 71 9.00 -10.47 -26.73
N LEU A 72 9.34 -10.77 -25.48
CA LEU A 72 10.70 -11.12 -25.08
C LEU A 72 11.16 -12.43 -25.75
N ALA A 73 11.83 -12.32 -26.90
CA ALA A 73 12.29 -13.45 -27.70
C ALA A 73 13.66 -13.19 -28.33
N ASN A 74 14.35 -14.27 -28.71
CA ASN A 74 15.57 -14.17 -29.49
C ASN A 74 15.24 -13.65 -30.90
N ALA A 75 15.77 -12.48 -31.25
CA ALA A 75 15.47 -11.81 -32.51
C ALA A 75 16.69 -11.05 -33.04
N ASN A 76 16.67 -10.74 -34.34
CA ASN A 76 17.60 -9.78 -34.92
C ASN A 76 16.92 -8.42 -34.93
N ILE A 77 17.47 -7.47 -34.19
CA ILE A 77 17.00 -6.08 -34.19
C ILE A 77 17.92 -5.22 -35.03
N SER A 78 17.44 -4.09 -35.51
CA SER A 78 18.28 -3.10 -36.17
C SER A 78 18.37 -1.82 -35.34
N VAL A 79 19.60 -1.39 -35.08
CA VAL A 79 19.90 -0.14 -34.37
C VAL A 79 20.29 0.89 -35.41
N GLU A 80 19.47 1.91 -35.55
CA GLU A 80 19.70 3.04 -36.43
C GLU A 80 20.29 4.19 -35.62
N TYR A 81 21.41 4.75 -36.09
CA TYR A 81 22.10 5.81 -35.36
C TYR A 81 22.81 6.78 -36.30
N LEU A 82 22.97 8.01 -35.83
CA LEU A 82 23.73 9.08 -36.50
C LEU A 82 24.60 9.75 -35.44
N CYS A 83 25.87 9.96 -35.76
CA CYS A 83 26.80 10.65 -34.87
C CYS A 83 27.41 11.87 -35.56
N THR A 84 27.49 12.99 -34.86
CA THR A 84 28.17 14.22 -35.30
C THR A 84 29.69 14.13 -35.12
N GLY A 85 30.14 13.52 -34.01
CA GLY A 85 31.55 13.27 -33.72
C GLY A 85 31.87 11.77 -33.55
N PRO A 86 33.16 11.43 -33.33
CA PRO A 86 33.57 10.07 -33.02
C PRO A 86 32.84 9.60 -31.77
N CYS A 87 32.01 8.56 -31.92
CA CYS A 87 31.07 8.13 -30.90
C CYS A 87 31.20 6.64 -30.60
N SER A 88 30.64 6.23 -29.46
CA SER A 88 30.38 4.85 -29.11
C SER A 88 28.87 4.66 -28.91
N VAL A 89 28.34 3.63 -29.58
CA VAL A 89 26.93 3.24 -29.48
C VAL A 89 26.85 2.06 -28.54
N HIS A 90 25.94 2.18 -27.58
CA HIS A 90 25.69 1.22 -26.52
C HIS A 90 24.28 0.67 -26.67
N LEU A 91 24.14 -0.61 -26.37
CA LEU A 91 22.88 -1.33 -26.40
C LEU A 91 22.86 -2.30 -25.23
N ASP A 92 21.84 -2.24 -24.39
CA ASP A 92 21.64 -3.24 -23.36
C ASP A 92 20.17 -3.62 -23.19
N VAL A 93 19.97 -4.74 -22.51
CA VAL A 93 18.64 -5.18 -22.07
C VAL A 93 18.69 -5.34 -20.56
N VAL A 94 17.79 -4.66 -19.89
CA VAL A 94 17.60 -4.75 -18.44
C VAL A 94 16.32 -5.53 -18.18
N ALA A 95 16.43 -6.57 -17.36
CA ALA A 95 15.30 -7.39 -16.95
C ALA A 95 15.16 -7.41 -15.43
N SER A 96 13.92 -7.49 -14.97
CA SER A 96 13.57 -7.73 -13.58
C SER A 96 12.79 -9.02 -13.46
N SER A 97 13.20 -9.84 -12.50
CA SER A 97 12.72 -11.19 -12.27
C SER A 97 12.30 -11.38 -10.83
N GLU A 98 11.69 -12.52 -10.53
CA GLU A 98 11.33 -12.94 -9.17
C GLU A 98 12.52 -12.98 -8.18
N PHE A 99 13.76 -13.04 -8.65
CA PHE A 99 14.93 -13.10 -7.78
C PHE A 99 15.66 -11.77 -7.64
N THR A 100 15.60 -10.94 -8.67
CA THR A 100 16.49 -9.78 -8.82
C THR A 100 15.85 -8.71 -9.68
N THR A 101 16.08 -7.45 -9.33
CA THR A 101 15.55 -6.28 -10.04
C THR A 101 16.66 -5.59 -10.82
N GLY A 102 16.33 -5.10 -12.03
CA GLY A 102 17.23 -4.23 -12.79
C GLY A 102 18.55 -4.86 -13.26
N ILE A 103 18.60 -6.17 -13.53
CA ILE A 103 19.82 -6.83 -14.00
C ILE A 103 20.00 -6.65 -15.51
N VAL A 104 21.23 -6.32 -15.92
CA VAL A 104 21.63 -6.30 -17.33
C VAL A 104 21.84 -7.73 -17.82
N VAL A 105 20.94 -8.20 -18.68
CA VAL A 105 20.94 -9.58 -19.22
C VAL A 105 21.63 -9.69 -20.58
N PHE A 106 21.72 -8.57 -21.30
CA PHE A 106 22.41 -8.48 -22.58
C PHE A 106 23.08 -7.11 -22.67
N LYS A 107 24.30 -7.07 -23.23
CA LYS A 107 25.01 -5.81 -23.49
C LYS A 107 25.86 -5.92 -24.75
N LYS A 108 25.91 -4.85 -25.53
CA LYS A 108 26.75 -4.72 -26.72
C LYS A 108 27.19 -3.28 -26.89
N ARG A 109 28.39 -3.08 -27.42
CA ARG A 109 28.97 -1.77 -27.68
C ARG A 109 29.81 -1.79 -28.94
N TRP A 110 29.81 -0.69 -29.68
CA TRP A 110 30.71 -0.49 -30.81
C TRP A 110 31.05 0.98 -31.00
N LYS A 111 32.19 1.26 -31.64
CA LYS A 111 32.62 2.62 -31.99
C LYS A 111 32.23 2.96 -33.42
N ASN A 112 31.99 4.24 -33.68
CA ASN A 112 31.86 4.81 -35.02
C ASN A 112 32.80 6.03 -35.10
N GLU A 113 33.96 5.83 -35.72
CA GLU A 113 35.02 6.85 -35.82
C GLU A 113 35.06 7.53 -37.20
N GLY A 114 34.76 6.78 -38.28
CA GLY A 114 34.94 7.27 -39.65
C GLY A 114 33.68 7.71 -40.40
N ASN A 115 32.48 7.27 -39.97
CA ASN A 115 31.23 7.57 -40.68
C ASN A 115 30.43 8.62 -39.92
N LEU A 116 30.91 9.86 -39.94
CA LEU A 116 30.30 11.02 -39.28
C LEU A 116 29.17 11.59 -40.14
N HIS A 117 28.12 12.12 -39.50
CA HIS A 117 26.92 12.69 -40.12
C HIS A 117 26.15 11.77 -41.09
N GLN A 118 26.49 10.48 -41.13
CA GLN A 118 25.81 9.49 -41.95
C GLN A 118 24.90 8.62 -41.08
N LEU A 119 23.64 8.46 -41.52
CA LEU A 119 22.72 7.51 -40.90
C LEU A 119 23.22 6.08 -41.12
N ARG A 120 23.41 5.33 -40.03
CA ARG A 120 23.88 3.95 -40.06
C ARG A 120 22.85 3.05 -39.44
N ARG A 121 22.66 1.88 -40.06
CA ARG A 121 21.84 0.80 -39.52
C ARG A 121 22.72 -0.40 -39.24
N ARG A 122 22.71 -0.89 -38.00
CA ARG A 122 23.46 -2.08 -37.59
C ARG A 122 22.51 -3.14 -37.07
N SER A 123 22.57 -4.33 -37.66
CA SER A 123 21.84 -5.49 -37.14
C SER A 123 22.55 -6.09 -35.92
N VAL A 124 21.78 -6.37 -34.87
CA VAL A 124 22.23 -7.01 -33.64
C VAL A 124 21.36 -8.21 -33.34
N LYS A 125 21.99 -9.38 -33.25
CA LYS A 125 21.37 -10.62 -32.78
C LYS A 125 21.21 -10.59 -31.27
N LEU A 126 19.98 -10.47 -30.78
CA LEU A 126 19.63 -10.63 -29.38
C LEU A 126 19.55 -12.12 -29.03
N GLN A 127 20.28 -12.52 -28.00
CA GLN A 127 20.23 -13.86 -27.44
C GLN A 127 20.09 -13.77 -25.93
N PHE A 128 18.98 -14.32 -25.43
CA PHE A 128 18.67 -14.40 -24.02
C PHE A 128 18.89 -15.82 -23.49
N PRO A 129 19.18 -15.97 -22.18
CA PRO A 129 19.17 -17.26 -21.51
C PRO A 129 17.89 -18.04 -21.78
N SER A 130 18.01 -19.36 -21.98
CA SER A 130 16.86 -20.19 -22.35
C SER A 130 15.79 -20.23 -21.25
N SER A 131 16.18 -20.10 -19.99
CA SER A 131 15.25 -20.00 -18.84
C SER A 131 14.38 -18.73 -18.83
N MET A 132 14.75 -17.70 -19.60
CA MET A 132 13.99 -16.44 -19.69
C MET A 132 12.97 -16.45 -20.85
N VAL A 133 13.29 -17.14 -21.95
CA VAL A 133 12.48 -17.10 -23.19
C VAL A 133 11.58 -18.30 -23.34
N TYR A 134 12.01 -19.46 -22.84
CA TYR A 134 11.29 -20.72 -23.01
C TYR A 134 10.69 -21.19 -21.70
N ARG A 135 9.64 -22.01 -21.83
CA ARG A 135 9.02 -22.69 -20.70
C ARG A 135 9.88 -23.84 -20.19
N ASP A 136 9.56 -24.29 -18.99
CA ASP A 136 10.19 -25.47 -18.39
C ASP A 136 9.99 -26.74 -19.20
N ASP A 137 11.07 -27.50 -19.31
CA ASP A 137 11.07 -28.84 -19.86
C ASP A 137 12.18 -29.72 -19.24
N LEU A 138 12.40 -30.92 -19.78
CA LEU A 138 13.41 -31.85 -19.24
C LEU A 138 14.84 -31.27 -19.21
N PHE A 139 15.15 -30.31 -20.09
CA PHE A 139 16.49 -29.72 -20.22
C PHE A 139 16.56 -28.33 -19.60
N ILE A 140 15.54 -27.50 -19.82
CA ILE A 140 15.38 -26.19 -19.18
C ILE A 140 14.64 -26.44 -17.88
N LYS A 141 15.41 -26.60 -16.81
CA LYS A 141 14.86 -26.72 -15.45
C LYS A 141 14.80 -25.32 -14.82
N LYS A 142 13.63 -24.94 -14.31
CA LYS A 142 13.35 -23.69 -13.59
C LYS A 142 13.46 -22.45 -14.47
N SER A 143 12.43 -22.26 -15.27
CA SER A 143 12.18 -21.06 -16.05
C SER A 143 11.91 -19.91 -15.09
N ILE A 144 12.54 -18.77 -15.37
CA ILE A 144 12.52 -17.61 -14.47
C ILE A 144 11.29 -16.76 -14.81
N ASP A 145 10.51 -16.38 -13.81
CA ASP A 145 9.44 -15.41 -14.03
C ASP A 145 10.01 -13.99 -14.19
N ILE A 146 9.76 -13.40 -15.35
CA ILE A 146 10.20 -12.03 -15.69
C ILE A 146 8.96 -11.19 -15.81
N TYR A 147 8.88 -10.17 -14.97
CA TYR A 147 7.74 -9.25 -14.95
C TYR A 147 8.04 -7.90 -15.62
N TYR A 148 9.31 -7.61 -15.94
CA TYR A 148 9.68 -6.38 -16.64
C TYR A 148 10.95 -6.57 -17.46
N ALA A 149 10.95 -6.13 -18.72
CA ALA A 149 12.11 -6.10 -19.59
C ALA A 149 12.10 -4.85 -20.46
N VAL A 150 13.26 -4.18 -20.54
CA VAL A 150 13.43 -2.98 -21.37
C VAL A 150 14.74 -3.07 -22.14
N ILE A 151 14.68 -2.78 -23.43
CA ILE A 151 15.85 -2.59 -24.27
C ILE A 151 16.20 -1.11 -24.35
N ARG A 152 17.47 -0.78 -24.19
CA ARG A 152 17.94 0.61 -24.19
C ARG A 152 19.09 0.75 -25.16
N ALA A 153 19.10 1.83 -25.92
CA ALA A 153 20.22 2.19 -26.79
C ALA A 153 20.59 3.66 -26.58
N TRP A 154 21.88 3.93 -26.56
CA TRP A 154 22.39 5.29 -26.37
C TRP A 154 23.72 5.50 -27.08
N VAL A 155 24.03 6.77 -27.34
CA VAL A 155 25.24 7.22 -28.01
C VAL A 155 26.02 8.13 -27.08
N VAL A 156 27.33 7.91 -26.97
CA VAL A 156 28.25 8.70 -26.16
C VAL A 156 29.40 9.16 -27.06
N HIS A 157 29.80 10.43 -26.99
CA HIS A 157 30.98 10.92 -27.73
C HIS A 157 32.27 10.45 -27.05
N ASN A 158 33.25 10.02 -27.85
CA ASN A 158 34.49 9.41 -27.34
C ASN A 158 35.38 10.38 -26.57
N LEU A 159 35.20 11.69 -26.76
CA LEU A 159 35.99 12.74 -26.11
C LEU A 159 35.54 13.02 -24.66
N GLU A 160 34.33 12.61 -24.29
CA GLU A 160 33.77 12.85 -22.95
C GLU A 160 34.05 11.71 -21.95
N VAL A 161 34.65 10.60 -22.41
CA VAL A 161 34.88 9.40 -21.59
C VAL A 161 36.38 9.18 -21.41
N GLU A 162 36.98 9.89 -20.46
CA GLU A 162 38.28 9.52 -19.89
C GLU A 162 38.12 8.19 -19.12
N THR A 163 38.80 7.13 -19.60
CA THR A 163 39.11 5.86 -18.93
C THR A 163 38.02 5.11 -18.13
N GLU A 164 37.70 3.90 -18.57
CA GLU A 164 37.05 2.80 -17.81
C GLU A 164 35.74 3.10 -17.04
N VAL A 165 34.88 3.98 -17.54
CA VAL A 165 33.52 4.15 -16.98
C VAL A 165 32.72 2.84 -17.11
N ARG A 166 32.06 2.40 -16.02
CA ARG A 166 31.24 1.18 -16.04
C ARG A 166 30.09 1.35 -17.03
N HIS A 167 29.75 0.29 -17.77
CA HIS A 167 28.72 0.33 -18.83
C HIS A 167 27.41 1.01 -18.38
N ASN A 168 26.97 0.76 -17.15
CA ASN A 168 25.73 1.32 -16.60
C ASN A 168 25.80 2.84 -16.37
N GLU A 169 26.99 3.37 -16.06
CA GLU A 169 27.22 4.81 -15.80
C GLU A 169 27.30 5.61 -17.11
N THR A 170 27.62 4.96 -18.23
CA THR A 170 27.69 5.62 -19.55
C THR A 170 26.35 6.17 -20.04
N LEU A 171 25.24 5.69 -19.48
CA LEU A 171 23.90 6.20 -19.81
C LEU A 171 23.71 7.66 -19.35
N LEU A 172 24.43 8.10 -18.31
CA LEU A 172 24.36 9.47 -17.79
C LEU A 172 25.00 10.49 -18.75
N TYR A 173 26.00 10.06 -19.51
CA TYR A 173 26.75 10.86 -20.49
C TYR A 173 26.20 10.69 -21.93
N ALA A 174 24.98 10.18 -22.06
CA ALA A 174 24.39 9.91 -23.36
C ALA A 174 23.93 11.20 -24.06
N VAL A 175 24.47 11.46 -25.26
CA VAL A 175 24.08 12.57 -26.13
C VAL A 175 22.72 12.29 -26.79
N ALA A 176 22.47 11.03 -27.13
CA ALA A 176 21.20 10.55 -27.63
C ALA A 176 20.84 9.23 -26.94
N LYS A 177 19.57 9.04 -26.58
CA LYS A 177 19.08 7.82 -25.91
C LYS A 177 17.68 7.47 -26.37
N THR A 178 17.41 6.17 -26.42
CA THR A 178 16.11 5.60 -26.74
C THR A 178 15.90 4.32 -25.94
N HIS A 179 14.64 3.97 -25.70
CA HIS A 179 14.28 2.75 -25.01
C HIS A 179 12.96 2.20 -25.55
N ALA A 180 12.79 0.89 -25.41
CA ALA A 180 11.53 0.22 -25.70
C ALA A 180 11.27 -0.88 -24.67
N VAL A 181 10.04 -0.94 -24.17
CA VAL A 181 9.60 -1.99 -23.25
C VAL A 181 9.21 -3.21 -24.08
N LEU A 182 9.63 -4.40 -23.65
CA LEU A 182 9.32 -5.67 -24.30
C LEU A 182 8.18 -6.36 -23.55
N ASP A 183 7.22 -6.93 -24.28
CA ASP A 183 6.15 -7.68 -23.63
C ASP A 183 6.70 -8.99 -23.06
N VAL A 184 6.50 -9.19 -21.76
CA VAL A 184 6.97 -10.38 -21.05
C VAL A 184 5.86 -11.41 -20.97
N ILE A 185 6.17 -12.65 -21.38
CA ILE A 185 5.23 -13.78 -21.30
C ILE A 185 5.57 -14.58 -20.04
N PRO A 186 4.57 -14.93 -19.21
CA PRO A 186 4.82 -15.75 -18.03
C PRO A 186 5.25 -17.18 -18.43
N PRO A 187 6.04 -17.88 -17.58
CA PRO A 187 6.71 -19.11 -17.98
C PRO A 187 5.81 -20.21 -18.57
N HIS A 188 4.57 -20.34 -18.10
CA HIS A 188 3.62 -21.37 -18.57
C HIS A 188 3.09 -21.13 -19.99
N GLN A 189 3.08 -19.88 -20.45
CA GLN A 189 2.61 -19.48 -21.79
C GLN A 189 3.74 -19.38 -22.82
N ARG A 190 5.01 -19.51 -22.38
CA ARG A 190 6.16 -19.43 -23.28
C ARG A 190 6.20 -20.60 -24.26
N PRO A 191 6.82 -20.43 -25.44
CA PRO A 191 7.04 -21.54 -26.35
C PRO A 191 8.02 -22.57 -25.76
N TYR A 192 7.91 -23.82 -26.23
CA TYR A 192 8.94 -24.84 -25.97
C TYR A 192 10.18 -24.56 -26.80
N LYS A 193 11.37 -24.79 -26.23
CA LYS A 193 12.61 -24.74 -26.98
C LYS A 193 12.76 -26.01 -27.82
N ASP A 194 13.05 -25.86 -29.11
CA ASP A 194 13.58 -26.96 -29.90
C ASP A 194 15.05 -27.17 -29.51
N HIS A 195 15.32 -28.33 -28.91
CA HIS A 195 16.69 -28.70 -28.52
C HIS A 195 17.46 -29.37 -29.65
N HIS A 196 16.84 -29.62 -30.81
CA HIS A 196 17.39 -30.38 -31.92
C HIS A 196 17.90 -31.77 -31.51
N ILE A 197 17.20 -32.41 -30.57
CA ILE A 197 17.50 -33.75 -30.06
C ILE A 197 16.30 -34.65 -30.34
N CYS A 198 16.53 -35.78 -31.00
CA CYS A 198 15.52 -36.82 -31.18
C CYS A 198 15.20 -37.44 -29.81
N ARG A 199 13.99 -37.18 -29.30
CA ARG A 199 13.55 -37.76 -28.03
C ARG A 199 13.08 -39.19 -28.26
N PRO A 200 13.44 -40.14 -27.38
CA PRO A 200 12.75 -41.43 -27.32
C PRO A 200 11.23 -41.24 -27.19
N TRP A 201 10.45 -42.08 -27.87
CA TRP A 201 8.99 -41.98 -27.94
C TRP A 201 8.31 -41.91 -26.56
N PHE A 202 8.89 -42.56 -25.54
CA PHE A 202 8.33 -42.55 -24.18
C PHE A 202 8.35 -41.15 -23.54
N TYR A 203 9.35 -40.31 -23.85
CA TYR A 203 9.43 -38.94 -23.33
C TYR A 203 8.38 -38.02 -23.96
N GLU A 204 8.06 -38.22 -25.24
CA GLU A 204 6.95 -37.51 -25.88
C GLU A 204 5.62 -37.90 -25.26
N HIS A 205 5.45 -39.19 -24.94
CA HIS A 205 4.26 -39.68 -24.26
C HIS A 205 4.13 -39.07 -22.86
N TRP A 206 5.20 -39.07 -22.06
CA TRP A 206 5.21 -38.47 -20.73
C TRP A 206 4.87 -36.97 -20.77
N ARG A 207 5.47 -36.21 -21.70
CA ARG A 207 5.15 -34.79 -21.90
C ARG A 207 3.66 -34.57 -22.22
N ARG A 208 3.07 -35.38 -23.11
CA ARG A 208 1.62 -35.29 -23.42
C ARG A 208 0.74 -35.57 -22.19
N TRP A 209 1.21 -36.38 -21.24
CA TRP A 209 0.51 -36.61 -19.97
C TRP A 209 0.63 -35.42 -19.03
N GLU A 210 1.81 -34.80 -18.90
CA GLU A 210 2.02 -33.58 -18.11
C GLU A 210 1.24 -32.38 -18.69
N ASP A 211 1.21 -32.20 -20.01
CA ASP A 211 0.42 -31.14 -20.66
C ASP A 211 -1.10 -31.32 -20.44
N LYS A 212 -1.55 -32.56 -20.18
CA LYS A 212 -2.94 -32.87 -19.81
C LYS A 212 -3.20 -32.78 -18.31
N ALA A 213 -2.15 -32.72 -17.48
CA ALA A 213 -2.29 -32.50 -16.06
C ALA A 213 -2.67 -31.03 -15.83
N ILE A 214 -3.94 -30.80 -15.51
CA ILE A 214 -4.40 -29.47 -15.11
C ILE A 214 -3.77 -29.19 -13.75
N LEU A 215 -2.72 -28.36 -13.73
CA LEU A 215 -2.22 -27.76 -12.51
C LEU A 215 -3.33 -26.84 -11.99
N VAL A 216 -4.10 -27.34 -11.03
CA VAL A 216 -5.01 -26.50 -10.26
C VAL A 216 -4.12 -25.61 -9.40
N CYS A 217 -3.88 -24.38 -9.86
CA CYS A 217 -3.20 -23.39 -9.03
C CYS A 217 -4.07 -23.14 -7.80
N PRO A 218 -3.60 -23.39 -6.56
CA PRO A 218 -4.27 -22.86 -5.40
C PRO A 218 -4.27 -21.33 -5.58
N LEU A 219 -5.46 -20.75 -5.77
CA LEU A 219 -5.61 -19.32 -5.96
C LEU A 219 -5.35 -18.63 -4.62
N GLU A 220 -4.09 -18.32 -4.34
CA GLU A 220 -3.72 -17.44 -3.25
C GLU A 220 -3.83 -16.00 -3.74
N SER A 221 -4.73 -15.23 -3.13
CA SER A 221 -5.01 -13.86 -3.55
C SER A 221 -3.91 -12.91 -3.07
N GLU A 222 -3.37 -12.10 -3.99
CA GLU A 222 -2.43 -11.00 -3.66
C GLU A 222 -3.10 -9.90 -2.81
N ALA A 223 -4.43 -9.87 -2.80
CA ALA A 223 -5.25 -8.92 -2.07
C ALA A 223 -5.98 -9.59 -0.90
N ILE A 224 -5.91 -8.97 0.27
CA ILE A 224 -6.60 -9.41 1.48
C ILE A 224 -7.72 -8.43 1.79
N MET A 225 -8.91 -8.97 2.05
CA MET A 225 -10.03 -8.20 2.56
C MET A 225 -9.83 -8.02 4.07
N ILE A 226 -9.33 -6.85 4.46
CA ILE A 226 -9.11 -6.51 5.87
C ILE A 226 -10.45 -6.32 6.58
N LEU A 227 -11.37 -5.63 5.90
CA LEU A 227 -12.69 -5.34 6.39
C LEU A 227 -13.74 -5.62 5.28
N PRO A 228 -14.60 -6.65 5.43
CA PRO A 228 -15.63 -6.98 4.43
C PRO A 228 -16.87 -6.08 4.48
N PHE A 229 -17.17 -5.49 5.63
CA PHE A 229 -18.41 -4.77 5.90
C PHE A 229 -18.11 -3.46 6.65
N PRO A 230 -19.02 -2.46 6.64
CA PRO A 230 -18.77 -1.21 7.32
C PRO A 230 -18.53 -1.38 8.83
N LEU A 231 -17.44 -0.82 9.35
CA LEU A 231 -17.09 -0.86 10.76
C LEU A 231 -17.37 0.49 11.39
N ALA A 232 -18.25 0.52 12.39
CA ALA A 232 -18.41 1.68 13.25
C ALA A 232 -17.17 1.86 14.13
N SER A 233 -16.68 3.08 14.21
CA SER A 233 -15.57 3.50 15.05
C SER A 233 -16.06 4.61 15.96
N ASN A 234 -15.72 4.49 17.24
CA ASN A 234 -15.81 5.56 18.20
C ASN A 234 -14.41 6.18 18.34
N ASN A 235 -14.30 7.47 18.66
CA ASN A 235 -13.04 8.19 18.81
C ASN A 235 -12.21 7.73 20.05
N GLU A 236 -11.98 6.43 20.17
CA GLU A 236 -11.32 5.75 21.27
C GLU A 236 -10.03 5.05 20.80
N HIS A 237 -9.25 4.50 21.73
CA HIS A 237 -8.00 3.77 21.43
C HIS A 237 -8.24 2.29 21.07
N SER A 238 -9.46 1.97 20.63
CA SER A 238 -9.94 0.63 20.33
C SER A 238 -10.28 0.55 18.85
N GLY A 239 -9.87 -0.52 18.19
CA GLY A 239 -10.08 -0.70 16.76
C GLY A 239 -9.91 -2.13 16.32
N LEU A 240 -10.15 -2.39 15.04
CA LEU A 240 -9.97 -3.69 14.43
C LEU A 240 -8.49 -3.94 14.16
N ILE A 241 -7.94 -4.98 14.76
CA ILE A 241 -6.58 -5.43 14.52
C ILE A 241 -6.59 -6.63 13.56
N ARG A 242 -5.76 -6.57 12.52
CA ARG A 242 -5.52 -7.65 11.57
C ARG A 242 -4.05 -7.99 11.50
N ILE A 243 -3.74 -9.26 11.74
CA ILE A 243 -2.41 -9.83 11.58
C ILE A 243 -2.39 -10.52 10.22
N LEU A 244 -1.40 -10.20 9.40
CA LEU A 244 -1.26 -10.76 8.06
C LEU A 244 -0.22 -11.89 8.09
N GLU A 245 -0.62 -13.06 7.62
CA GLU A 245 0.30 -14.19 7.51
C GLU A 245 1.19 -14.06 6.26
N PRO A 246 2.40 -14.66 6.26
CA PRO A 246 3.21 -14.80 5.05
C PRO A 246 2.45 -15.53 3.94
N PHE A 247 2.84 -15.32 2.69
CA PHE A 247 2.26 -16.11 1.59
C PHE A 247 2.65 -17.59 1.73
N THR A 248 1.68 -18.47 1.48
CA THR A 248 1.92 -19.92 1.41
C THR A 248 2.76 -20.24 0.18
N ASN A 249 2.50 -19.56 -0.93
CA ASN A 249 3.30 -19.62 -2.13
C ASN A 249 4.67 -18.94 -1.91
N ARG A 250 5.73 -19.73 -2.10
CA ARG A 250 7.11 -19.29 -1.91
C ARG A 250 7.51 -18.13 -2.81
N ASP A 251 7.04 -18.10 -4.04
CA ASP A 251 7.43 -17.08 -5.03
C ASP A 251 6.73 -15.74 -4.72
N LEU A 252 5.47 -15.79 -4.28
CA LEU A 252 4.76 -14.62 -3.76
C LEU A 252 5.43 -14.06 -2.50
N GLU A 253 5.89 -14.92 -1.59
CA GLU A 253 6.60 -14.50 -0.38
C GLU A 253 7.97 -13.88 -0.69
N ILE A 254 8.71 -14.41 -1.66
CA ILE A 254 9.97 -13.80 -2.15
C ILE A 254 9.69 -12.41 -2.74
N ARG A 255 8.69 -12.28 -3.61
CA ARG A 255 8.31 -11.00 -4.22
C ARG A 255 7.89 -9.98 -3.16
N ARG A 256 7.10 -10.40 -2.16
CA ARG A 256 6.69 -9.55 -1.03
C ARG A 256 7.92 -8.98 -0.31
N ARG A 257 8.88 -9.82 0.07
CA ARG A 257 10.11 -9.39 0.77
C ARG A 257 10.97 -8.44 -0.05
N GLN A 258 11.01 -8.59 -1.37
CA GLN A 258 11.75 -7.68 -2.24
C GLN A 258 11.11 -6.28 -2.28
N LEU A 259 9.78 -6.19 -2.29
CA LEU A 259 9.07 -4.91 -2.29
C LEU A 259 9.28 -4.13 -0.98
N VAL A 260 9.38 -4.82 0.16
CA VAL A 260 9.69 -4.22 1.47
C VAL A 260 11.01 -3.42 1.46
N SER A 261 11.95 -3.78 0.58
CA SER A 261 13.26 -3.13 0.47
C SER A 261 13.25 -1.81 -0.31
N HIS A 262 12.17 -1.48 -1.04
CA HIS A 262 12.21 -0.44 -2.07
C HIS A 262 11.16 0.67 -1.97
N TYR A 263 10.50 0.85 -0.82
CA TYR A 263 9.49 1.90 -0.67
C TYR A 263 10.14 3.27 -0.34
N PRO A 264 10.19 4.23 -1.28
CA PRO A 264 10.97 5.44 -1.12
C PRO A 264 10.04 6.55 -0.61
N ILE A 265 9.54 6.45 0.63
CA ILE A 265 8.60 7.47 1.15
C ILE A 265 9.20 8.39 2.20
N LEU A 266 10.35 8.09 2.82
CA LEU A 266 10.97 9.02 3.76
C LEU A 266 12.50 8.93 3.68
N GLU A 267 13.20 10.01 4.05
CA GLU A 267 14.68 10.14 4.18
C GLU A 267 15.36 9.10 5.11
N LYS A 268 14.62 8.08 5.56
CA LYS A 268 15.09 6.94 6.33
C LYS A 268 14.52 5.67 5.72
N ASP A 269 15.35 4.65 5.58
CA ASP A 269 14.96 3.31 5.15
C ASP A 269 14.02 2.68 6.19
N ILE A 270 12.73 3.00 6.10
CA ILE A 270 11.68 2.35 6.89
C ILE A 270 11.31 1.08 6.14
N TYR A 271 11.86 -0.05 6.59
CA TYR A 271 11.50 -1.38 6.11
C TYR A 271 10.10 -1.72 6.60
N PHE A 272 9.08 -1.56 5.74
CA PHE A 272 7.70 -1.90 6.07
C PHE A 272 7.44 -3.39 5.80
N ASN A 273 7.62 -4.24 6.82
CA ASN A 273 7.25 -5.65 6.74
C ASN A 273 5.82 -5.86 7.28
N ASP A 274 4.87 -6.09 6.40
CA ASP A 274 3.44 -6.24 6.72
C ASP A 274 3.11 -7.51 7.52
N THR A 275 4.04 -8.48 7.64
CA THR A 275 3.86 -9.71 8.43
C THR A 275 4.49 -9.65 9.82
N ASP A 276 5.38 -8.68 10.09
CA ASP A 276 6.09 -8.61 11.40
C ASP A 276 5.26 -7.90 12.48
N GLY A 277 4.13 -7.30 12.09
CA GLY A 277 3.28 -6.52 12.97
C GLY A 277 1.81 -6.81 12.75
N TYR A 278 1.00 -5.79 13.01
CA TYR A 278 -0.44 -5.84 12.82
C TYR A 278 -0.91 -4.53 12.21
N MET A 279 -1.96 -4.62 11.40
CA MET A 279 -2.67 -3.48 10.86
C MET A 279 -3.84 -3.16 11.77
N ALA A 280 -4.01 -1.88 12.11
CA ALA A 280 -5.11 -1.41 12.94
C ALA A 280 -6.00 -0.43 12.15
N LEU A 281 -7.31 -0.64 12.22
CA LEU A 281 -8.34 0.26 11.67
C LEU A 281 -9.25 0.75 12.80
N GLY A 282 -9.58 2.04 12.81
CA GLY A 282 -10.48 2.63 13.81
C GLY A 282 -9.88 2.89 15.18
N GLY A 283 -8.58 2.73 15.35
CA GLY A 283 -7.88 3.05 16.60
C GLY A 283 -6.92 1.93 17.01
N SER A 284 -5.97 2.29 17.88
CA SER A 284 -5.03 1.35 18.50
C SER A 284 -4.61 1.88 19.87
N LYS A 285 -3.85 1.09 20.61
CA LYS A 285 -3.27 1.52 21.90
C LYS A 285 -2.39 2.78 21.82
N TYR A 286 -1.98 3.19 20.62
CA TYR A 286 -1.12 4.36 20.41
C TYR A 286 -1.81 5.52 19.69
N VAL A 287 -2.94 5.27 19.00
CA VAL A 287 -3.59 6.23 18.11
C VAL A 287 -5.09 6.11 18.30
N VAL A 288 -5.75 7.23 18.57
CA VAL A 288 -7.22 7.29 18.64
C VAL A 288 -7.85 7.04 17.28
N GLY A 289 -9.02 6.42 17.30
CA GLY A 289 -9.88 6.23 16.14
C GLY A 289 -10.51 7.52 15.63
N ILE A 290 -11.45 7.36 14.71
CA ILE A 290 -12.34 8.43 14.28
C ILE A 290 -13.74 8.16 14.80
N ASP A 291 -14.56 9.20 14.92
CA ASP A 291 -15.99 9.04 15.10
C ASP A 291 -16.65 8.90 13.72
N GLY A 292 -17.19 7.72 13.40
CA GLY A 292 -17.80 7.46 12.11
C GLY A 292 -17.71 6.00 11.66
N PHE A 293 -17.76 5.78 10.34
CA PHE A 293 -17.75 4.44 9.74
C PHE A 293 -16.59 4.28 8.78
N PHE A 294 -15.86 3.17 8.91
CA PHE A 294 -14.98 2.68 7.86
C PHE A 294 -15.79 1.83 6.89
N GLY A 295 -15.74 2.14 5.59
CA GLY A 295 -16.26 1.23 4.57
C GLY A 295 -15.43 -0.06 4.49
N PRO A 296 -15.81 -1.01 3.61
CA PRO A 296 -14.99 -2.18 3.31
C PRO A 296 -13.53 -1.74 3.03
N VAL A 297 -12.54 -2.58 3.31
CA VAL A 297 -11.13 -2.28 3.09
C VAL A 297 -10.45 -3.49 2.47
N LYS A 298 -9.86 -3.28 1.29
CA LYS A 298 -9.00 -4.25 0.61
C LYS A 298 -7.56 -3.75 0.63
N TYR A 299 -6.65 -4.64 0.98
CA TYR A 299 -5.22 -4.38 1.04
C TYR A 299 -4.49 -5.23 0.01
N TYR A 300 -3.79 -4.56 -0.90
CA TYR A 300 -3.02 -5.19 -1.98
C TYR A 300 -1.56 -5.28 -1.57
N ARG A 301 -1.06 -6.50 -1.37
CA ARG A 301 0.25 -6.72 -0.72
C ARG A 301 1.43 -6.59 -1.67
N LEU A 302 1.21 -6.85 -2.96
CA LEU A 302 2.26 -6.93 -3.99
C LEU A 302 2.22 -5.80 -5.00
N LYS A 303 1.24 -4.90 -4.91
CA LYS A 303 0.99 -3.85 -5.91
C LYS A 303 0.55 -2.57 -5.23
N ALA A 304 1.18 -1.46 -5.62
CA ALA A 304 0.64 -0.14 -5.38
C ALA A 304 -0.36 0.18 -6.50
N LEU A 305 -1.64 0.29 -6.15
CA LEU A 305 -2.69 0.65 -7.11
C LEU A 305 -2.75 2.17 -7.27
N HIS A 306 -3.02 2.62 -8.48
CA HIS A 306 -3.36 4.02 -8.73
C HIS A 306 -4.82 4.28 -8.33
N MET A 307 -5.19 5.53 -8.00
CA MET A 307 -6.51 5.85 -7.43
C MET A 307 -7.69 5.44 -8.31
N ASP A 308 -7.53 5.47 -9.64
CA ASP A 308 -8.54 5.04 -10.62
C ASP A 308 -8.77 3.53 -10.65
N GLN A 309 -7.83 2.74 -10.13
CA GLN A 309 -7.91 1.28 -10.02
C GLN A 309 -8.55 0.82 -8.71
N ILE A 310 -8.73 1.74 -7.74
CA ILE A 310 -9.30 1.42 -6.44
C ILE A 310 -10.81 1.58 -6.53
N SER A 311 -11.50 0.45 -6.70
CA SER A 311 -12.95 0.37 -6.61
C SER A 311 -13.34 -0.37 -5.34
N ASN A 312 -14.00 0.35 -4.42
CA ASN A 312 -14.45 -0.22 -3.17
C ASN A 312 -15.89 0.24 -2.85
N PRO A 313 -16.85 -0.07 -3.74
CA PRO A 313 -18.23 0.28 -3.52
C PRO A 313 -18.75 -0.45 -2.28
N LEU A 314 -19.63 0.21 -1.54
CA LEU A 314 -20.42 -0.49 -0.53
C LEU A 314 -21.27 -1.55 -1.25
N PRO A 315 -21.35 -2.78 -0.71
CA PRO A 315 -22.04 -3.86 -1.40
C PRO A 315 -23.56 -3.65 -1.52
N ASP A 316 -24.15 -2.73 -0.75
CA ASP A 316 -25.60 -2.49 -0.74
C ASP A 316 -25.95 -1.04 -0.36
N ASP A 317 -26.81 -0.39 -1.15
CA ASP A 317 -27.36 0.95 -0.90
C ASP A 317 -28.27 0.97 0.35
N THR A 318 -28.85 -0.17 0.73
CA THR A 318 -29.69 -0.27 1.92
C THR A 318 -28.92 0.09 3.20
N ILE A 319 -27.62 -0.21 3.26
CA ILE A 319 -26.78 0.06 4.43
C ILE A 319 -26.63 1.57 4.64
N TYR A 320 -26.51 2.34 3.54
CA TYR A 320 -26.44 3.79 3.62
C TYR A 320 -27.72 4.38 4.24
N HIS A 321 -28.88 3.92 3.76
CA HIS A 321 -30.17 4.32 4.31
C HIS A 321 -30.32 3.94 5.79
N GLN A 322 -29.88 2.74 6.18
CA GLN A 322 -29.93 2.30 7.58
C GLN A 322 -29.05 3.17 8.50
N ILE A 323 -27.84 3.54 8.06
CA ILE A 323 -26.95 4.44 8.81
C ILE A 323 -27.60 5.82 8.95
N GLN A 324 -28.17 6.35 7.87
CA GLN A 324 -28.85 7.65 7.87
C GLN A 324 -30.08 7.66 8.78
N ASP A 325 -30.91 6.62 8.72
CA ASP A 325 -32.08 6.45 9.57
C ASP A 325 -31.71 6.31 11.05
N TYR A 326 -30.60 5.66 11.37
CA TYR A 326 -30.07 5.57 12.72
C TYR A 326 -29.68 6.96 13.25
N TYR A 327 -28.89 7.73 12.51
CA TYR A 327 -28.51 9.07 12.94
C TYR A 327 -29.70 10.03 13.06
N SER A 328 -30.67 9.95 12.14
CA SER A 328 -31.91 10.73 12.23
C SER A 328 -32.67 10.44 13.53
N ARG A 329 -32.78 9.15 13.91
CA ARG A 329 -33.41 8.74 15.17
C ARG A 329 -32.63 9.22 16.39
N CYS A 330 -31.30 9.07 16.39
CA CYS A 330 -30.45 9.55 17.48
C CYS A 330 -30.52 11.07 17.67
N MET A 331 -30.55 11.84 16.57
CA MET A 331 -30.71 13.29 16.64
C MET A 331 -32.04 13.69 17.27
N HIS A 332 -33.14 13.06 16.85
CA HIS A 332 -34.47 13.34 17.41
C HIS A 332 -34.54 13.03 18.92
N VAL A 333 -34.00 11.88 19.35
CA VAL A 333 -33.93 11.53 20.78
C VAL A 333 -33.07 12.53 21.55
N ARG A 334 -31.92 12.92 21.00
CA ARG A 334 -31.01 13.88 21.65
C ARG A 334 -31.66 15.25 21.81
N GLU A 335 -32.47 15.69 20.84
CA GLU A 335 -33.23 16.95 20.94
C GLU A 335 -34.30 16.87 22.04
N ILE A 336 -35.06 15.77 22.10
CA ILE A 336 -36.07 15.56 23.15
C ILE A 336 -35.41 15.55 24.54
N VAL A 337 -34.30 14.81 24.70
CA VAL A 337 -33.58 14.72 25.97
C VAL A 337 -33.02 16.07 26.38
N LYS A 338 -32.44 16.85 25.45
CA LYS A 338 -31.97 18.21 25.71
C LYS A 338 -33.10 19.13 26.15
N LEU A 339 -34.24 19.09 25.45
CA LEU A 339 -35.42 19.87 25.79
C LEU A 339 -35.91 19.50 27.19
N HIS A 340 -36.03 18.21 27.49
CA HIS A 340 -36.49 17.75 28.80
C HIS A 340 -35.51 18.12 29.91
N ALA A 341 -34.21 17.98 29.69
CA ALA A 341 -33.18 18.41 30.63
C ALA A 341 -33.26 19.92 30.90
N SER A 342 -33.49 20.75 29.87
CA SER A 342 -33.68 22.20 30.04
C SER A 342 -34.93 22.54 30.85
N ILE A 343 -36.05 21.84 30.61
CA ILE A 343 -37.29 22.01 31.38
C ILE A 343 -37.07 21.63 32.85
N LEU A 344 -36.40 20.51 33.12
CA LEU A 344 -36.07 20.08 34.48
C LEU A 344 -35.14 21.09 35.18
N GLN A 345 -34.17 21.65 34.45
CA GLN A 345 -33.27 22.66 34.99
C GLN A 345 -34.01 23.98 35.28
N ASP A 346 -34.92 24.40 34.41
CA ASP A 346 -35.76 25.59 34.62
C ASP A 346 -36.75 25.40 35.77
N GLN A 347 -37.35 24.21 35.90
CA GLN A 347 -38.17 23.85 37.03
C GLN A 347 -37.36 23.83 38.33
N HIS A 348 -36.17 23.25 38.33
CA HIS A 348 -35.27 23.28 39.49
C HIS A 348 -34.86 24.71 39.84
N ASN A 349 -34.60 25.57 38.86
CA ASN A 349 -34.29 26.99 39.05
C ASN A 349 -35.50 27.80 39.57
N LEU A 350 -36.72 27.45 39.15
CA LEU A 350 -37.97 28.02 39.67
C LEU A 350 -38.24 27.55 41.10
N GLU A 351 -38.04 26.27 41.40
CA GLU A 351 -38.18 25.71 42.74
C GLU A 351 -37.15 26.27 43.71
N THR A 352 -35.89 26.44 43.28
CA THR A 352 -34.83 27.07 44.10
C THR A 352 -35.06 28.58 44.28
N LYS A 353 -35.63 29.28 43.30
CA LYS A 353 -36.12 30.67 43.49
C LYS A 353 -37.28 30.76 44.48
N CYS A 354 -38.23 29.81 44.46
CA CYS A 354 -39.33 29.74 45.42
C CYS A 354 -38.89 29.22 46.81
N GLN A 355 -37.73 28.58 46.92
CA GLN A 355 -37.09 28.20 48.19
C GLN A 355 -36.20 29.30 48.78
N ALA A 356 -36.10 30.48 48.14
CA ALA A 356 -35.51 31.64 48.78
C ALA A 356 -36.37 32.04 50.00
N GLN A 357 -35.92 31.52 51.15
CA GLN A 357 -36.28 31.88 52.53
C GLN A 357 -37.66 31.42 53.02
N ASN A 358 -37.84 30.11 53.24
CA ASN A 358 -38.83 29.64 54.21
C ASN A 358 -38.15 28.94 55.39
N TYR A 359 -37.90 29.72 56.46
CA TYR A 359 -37.26 29.29 57.71
C TYR A 359 -37.90 28.03 58.33
N TYR A 360 -39.22 27.86 58.18
CA TYR A 360 -39.92 26.68 58.70
C TYR A 360 -39.67 25.41 57.88
N LYS A 361 -39.41 25.54 56.57
CA LYS A 361 -39.11 24.41 55.67
C LYS A 361 -37.70 23.86 55.90
N ASP A 362 -36.74 24.73 56.26
CA ASP A 362 -35.39 24.34 56.67
C ASP A 362 -35.38 23.58 58.00
N LEU A 363 -36.19 24.01 58.96
CA LEU A 363 -36.40 23.28 60.22
C LEU A 363 -37.06 21.91 59.97
N GLU A 364 -38.04 21.86 59.07
CA GLU A 364 -38.72 20.62 58.70
C GLU A 364 -37.77 19.62 58.02
N LEU A 365 -36.92 20.06 57.07
CA LEU A 365 -35.89 19.24 56.43
C LEU A 365 -34.78 18.76 57.40
N LYS A 366 -34.47 19.55 58.42
CA LYS A 366 -33.42 19.23 59.40
C LYS A 366 -33.87 18.23 60.47
N TYR A 367 -35.17 18.20 60.79
CA TYR A 367 -35.70 17.43 61.92
C TYR A 367 -36.79 16.40 61.56
N LYS A 368 -37.33 16.36 60.34
CA LYS A 368 -38.12 15.20 59.88
C LYS A 368 -37.20 14.07 59.44
N GLU A 369 -37.59 12.84 59.78
CA GLU A 369 -37.08 11.66 59.09
C GLU A 369 -37.35 11.80 57.58
N LYS A 370 -36.29 11.57 56.78
CA LYS A 370 -36.41 11.63 55.31
C LYS A 370 -37.54 10.69 54.89
N PRO A 371 -38.55 11.17 54.13
CA PRO A 371 -39.56 10.27 53.61
C PRO A 371 -38.83 9.24 52.74
N THR A 372 -39.04 7.96 53.04
CA THR A 372 -38.82 6.88 52.09
C THR A 372 -39.71 7.20 50.90
N THR A 373 -39.15 7.79 49.86
CA THR A 373 -39.85 7.97 48.59
C THR A 373 -40.22 6.58 48.08
N GLN A 374 -41.48 6.20 48.26
CA GLN A 374 -42.10 5.27 47.34
C GLN A 374 -42.14 6.00 46.01
N MET A 375 -41.21 5.66 45.11
CA MET A 375 -41.41 5.92 43.71
C MET A 375 -42.73 5.23 43.34
N ASP A 376 -43.74 6.00 42.96
CA ASP A 376 -44.92 5.41 42.36
C ASP A 376 -44.44 4.69 41.09
N PRO A 377 -44.69 3.37 40.96
CA PRO A 377 -44.30 2.65 39.76
C PRO A 377 -45.09 3.24 38.59
N TRP A 378 -44.40 3.54 37.50
CA TRP A 378 -45.02 3.95 36.23
C TRP A 378 -46.19 3.04 35.92
N THR A 379 -47.34 3.60 35.60
CA THR A 379 -48.51 2.80 35.23
C THR A 379 -48.20 2.02 33.94
N GLN A 380 -48.83 0.85 33.77
CA GLN A 380 -48.63 0.01 32.58
C GLN A 380 -48.88 0.79 31.28
N GLU A 381 -49.82 1.74 31.31
CA GLU A 381 -50.18 2.60 30.18
C GLU A 381 -49.04 3.56 29.81
N GLU A 382 -48.39 4.17 30.80
CA GLU A 382 -47.23 5.04 30.60
C GLU A 382 -45.99 4.24 30.18
N GLN A 383 -45.77 3.06 30.75
CA GLN A 383 -44.69 2.16 30.32
C GLN A 383 -44.84 1.74 28.85
N ASN A 384 -46.08 1.48 28.41
CA ASN A 384 -46.36 1.17 27.01
C ASN A 384 -46.16 2.40 26.11
N LYS A 385 -46.66 3.57 26.54
CA LYS A 385 -46.52 4.84 25.83
C LYS A 385 -45.05 5.25 25.62
N TYR A 386 -44.20 5.03 26.62
CA TYR A 386 -42.78 5.37 26.59
C TYR A 386 -41.86 4.14 26.43
N SER A 387 -42.39 3.04 25.87
CA SER A 387 -41.69 1.75 25.75
C SER A 387 -40.29 1.85 25.11
N ASN A 388 -40.13 2.69 24.08
CA ASN A 388 -38.83 2.91 23.43
C ASN A 388 -37.79 3.59 24.34
N LEU A 389 -38.22 4.49 25.24
CA LEU A 389 -37.34 5.13 26.22
C LEU A 389 -36.87 4.12 27.27
N PHE A 390 -37.79 3.28 27.77
CA PHE A 390 -37.44 2.21 28.71
C PHE A 390 -36.51 1.17 28.08
N LEU A 391 -36.69 0.86 26.79
CA LEU A 391 -35.78 0.00 26.04
C LEU A 391 -34.38 0.62 25.96
N LEU A 392 -34.30 1.92 25.66
CA LEU A 392 -33.04 2.67 25.58
C LEU A 392 -32.31 2.71 26.94
N LEU A 393 -33.01 3.06 28.01
CA LEU A 393 -32.44 3.15 29.37
C LEU A 393 -31.92 1.79 29.85
N ARG A 394 -32.63 0.69 29.53
CA ARG A 394 -32.15 -0.67 29.81
C ARG A 394 -30.89 -1.03 29.04
N THR A 395 -30.70 -0.47 27.85
CA THR A 395 -29.49 -0.73 27.03
C THR A 395 -28.29 0.12 27.43
N THR A 396 -28.50 1.27 28.09
CA THR A 396 -27.41 2.18 28.51
C THR A 396 -26.88 1.91 29.91
N ASP A 397 -27.69 1.33 30.81
CA ASP A 397 -27.32 1.17 32.21
C ASP A 397 -26.72 -0.21 32.49
N GLY A 398 -25.39 -0.31 32.41
CA GLY A 398 -24.58 -1.39 32.98
C GLY A 398 -24.55 -1.39 34.52
N PHE A 399 -25.64 -1.00 35.19
CA PHE A 399 -25.81 -1.09 36.64
C PHE A 399 -27.11 -1.83 36.97
N SER A 400 -26.95 -2.94 37.68
CA SER A 400 -28.04 -3.79 38.14
C SER A 400 -28.99 -3.01 39.04
N TRP A 401 -30.20 -2.73 38.55
CA TRP A 401 -31.32 -2.53 39.44
C TRP A 401 -31.79 -3.90 39.89
N GLY A 402 -31.66 -4.14 41.21
CA GLY A 402 -32.12 -5.36 41.85
C GLY A 402 -33.59 -5.63 41.51
N LYS A 403 -33.90 -6.93 41.35
CA LYS A 403 -35.24 -7.46 41.15
C LYS A 403 -36.25 -6.74 42.05
N PHE A 404 -37.28 -6.16 41.46
CA PHE A 404 -38.58 -5.99 42.10
C PHE A 404 -39.42 -7.23 41.82
#